data_AF-A0A1B6HDU2-F1
#
_entry.id   AF-A0A1B6HDU2-F1
#
_cell.length_a   1.000
_cell.length_b   1.000
_cell.length_c   1.000
_cell.angle_alpha   90.00
_cell.angle_beta   90.00
_cell.angle_gamma   90.00
#
_symmetry.space_group_name_H-M   'P 1'
#
loop_
_entity.id
_entity.type
_entity.pdbx_description
1 polymer ?
#
loop_
_entity_poly.entity_id
_entity_poly.type
_entity_poly.pdbx_seq_one_letter_code
_entity_poly.pdbx_strand_id
1 'polypeptide(L)'
;VSWLSLVTPDCSGLLGGRETTLDATNRQTLIQMLNTPNVNTPIIIPNIMPKFIKVSSTGTATAIKQLMQNTDANRENITPFRNISMWLRYDNLTNVYWWQLREDCNDTTYENVLKNLPYAICDNLIIYTFNDKSFPEGLNIISGKGIIGLYTTFVIVLHSFIRGFFTGISFKIMFDDMPNVDRVLQLCLDIYLVRESGELDLEEDLFAKLVFLYRSPETLIKWTRPPEEIPPEEAEDMPRLVQ
;
A
#
# COMPACT_ATOMS: atom_id res chain seq x y z
N VAL A 1 -15.89 52.75 -4.35
CA VAL A 1 -15.57 51.57 -5.20
C VAL A 1 -15.10 50.48 -4.25
N SER A 2 -16.06 49.70 -3.72
CA SER A 2 -15.77 48.61 -2.78
C SER A 2 -15.78 47.32 -3.59
N TRP A 3 -14.62 46.67 -3.66
CA TRP A 3 -14.49 45.34 -4.20
C TRP A 3 -15.05 44.36 -3.17
N LEU A 4 -16.16 43.70 -3.50
CA LEU A 4 -16.67 42.61 -2.67
C LEU A 4 -15.78 41.38 -2.94
N SER A 5 -14.70 41.28 -2.18
CA SER A 5 -13.81 40.13 -2.22
C SER A 5 -14.33 39.10 -1.21
N LEU A 6 -14.96 38.04 -1.70
CA LEU A 6 -15.34 36.88 -0.89
C LEU A 6 -14.12 35.95 -0.78
N VAL A 7 -13.10 36.42 -0.06
CA VAL A 7 -11.94 35.61 0.32
C VAL A 7 -12.22 35.02 1.69
N THR A 8 -12.54 33.74 1.71
CA THR A 8 -12.51 32.94 2.94
C THR A 8 -11.05 32.69 3.34
N PRO A 9 -10.67 32.83 4.62
CA PRO A 9 -9.32 32.56 5.07
C PRO A 9 -9.06 31.05 5.16
N ASP A 10 -7.87 30.65 4.72
CA ASP A 10 -7.22 29.34 4.91
C ASP A 10 -7.91 28.08 4.37
N CYS A 11 -7.84 27.90 3.06
CA CYS A 11 -7.91 26.59 2.39
C CYS A 11 -6.96 26.57 1.18
N SER A 12 -5.69 26.27 1.42
CA SER A 12 -4.60 26.28 0.42
C SER A 12 -4.69 25.20 -0.68
N GLY A 13 -5.76 24.39 -0.70
CA GLY A 13 -6.02 23.36 -1.72
C GLY A 13 -7.33 23.52 -2.49
N LEU A 14 -8.19 24.48 -2.14
CA LEU A 14 -9.44 24.70 -2.88
C LEU A 14 -9.13 25.42 -4.21
N LEU A 15 -9.99 25.19 -5.22
CA LEU A 15 -10.04 25.98 -6.45
C LEU A 15 -9.75 27.44 -6.10
N GLY A 16 -8.57 27.95 -6.48
CA GLY A 16 -8.21 29.34 -6.24
C GLY A 16 -9.37 30.21 -6.72
N GLY A 17 -9.81 31.16 -5.88
CA GLY A 17 -10.95 32.02 -6.19
C GLY A 17 -10.81 32.56 -7.60
N ARG A 18 -11.80 32.29 -8.47
CA ARG A 18 -11.76 32.76 -9.85
C ARG A 18 -12.31 34.17 -9.87
N GLU A 19 -11.54 35.08 -10.46
CA GLU A 19 -11.97 36.46 -10.68
C GLU A 19 -12.51 36.61 -12.11
N THR A 20 -13.54 37.43 -12.26
CA THR A 20 -14.14 37.77 -13.56
C THR A 20 -14.52 39.24 -13.58
N THR A 21 -14.33 39.89 -14.71
CA THR A 21 -14.66 41.31 -14.91
C THR A 21 -16.09 41.43 -15.43
N LEU A 22 -16.89 42.29 -14.81
CA LEU A 22 -18.24 42.59 -15.27
C LEU A 22 -18.19 43.60 -16.43
N ASP A 23 -18.94 43.31 -17.49
CA ASP A 23 -19.12 44.21 -18.62
C ASP A 23 -19.82 45.52 -18.23
N ALA A 24 -19.66 46.56 -19.06
CA ALA A 24 -20.22 47.89 -18.80
C ALA A 24 -21.75 47.86 -18.58
N THR A 25 -22.49 47.08 -19.37
CA THR A 25 -23.95 46.91 -19.26
C THR A 25 -24.34 46.25 -17.94
N ASN A 26 -23.65 45.17 -17.57
CA ASN A 26 -23.86 44.47 -16.31
C ASN A 26 -23.53 45.36 -15.11
N ARG A 27 -22.49 46.19 -15.21
CA ARG A 27 -22.12 47.18 -14.20
C ARG A 27 -23.18 48.27 -14.02
N GLN A 28 -23.75 48.79 -15.11
CA GLN A 28 -24.85 49.76 -15.02
C GLN A 28 -26.10 49.13 -14.38
N THR A 29 -26.43 47.89 -14.75
CA THR A 29 -27.53 47.14 -14.17
C THR A 29 -27.32 46.90 -12.68
N LEU A 30 -26.08 46.61 -12.25
CA LEU A 30 -25.71 46.52 -10.83
C LEU A 30 -25.93 47.82 -10.07
N ILE A 31 -25.54 48.95 -10.64
CA ILE A 31 -25.78 50.26 -10.05
C ILE A 31 -27.30 50.51 -9.94
N GLN A 32 -28.07 50.14 -10.95
CA GLN A 32 -29.53 50.27 -10.92
C GLN A 32 -30.17 49.39 -9.83
N MET A 33 -29.71 48.15 -9.67
CA MET A 33 -30.17 47.25 -8.59
C MET A 33 -29.90 47.82 -7.19
N LEU A 34 -28.76 48.48 -7.00
CA LEU A 34 -28.40 49.06 -5.70
C LEU A 34 -29.21 50.32 -5.36
N ASN A 35 -29.63 51.08 -6.38
CA ASN A 35 -30.38 52.32 -6.18
C ASN A 35 -31.89 52.11 -6.12
N THR A 36 -32.40 51.05 -6.75
CA THR A 36 -33.84 50.79 -6.86
C THR A 36 -34.16 49.41 -6.28
N PRO A 37 -35.03 49.32 -5.27
CA PRO A 37 -35.44 48.02 -4.75
C PRO A 37 -36.23 47.24 -5.81
N ASN A 38 -36.08 45.92 -5.83
CA ASN A 38 -36.85 44.98 -6.65
C ASN A 38 -36.75 45.16 -8.18
N VAL A 39 -35.55 45.44 -8.69
CA VAL A 39 -35.25 45.36 -10.13
C VAL A 39 -35.36 43.90 -10.61
N ASN A 40 -36.20 43.64 -11.60
CA ASN A 40 -36.47 42.28 -12.10
C ASN A 40 -35.43 41.74 -13.10
N THR A 41 -34.61 42.59 -13.68
CA THR A 41 -33.58 42.20 -14.65
C THR A 41 -32.33 41.67 -13.94
N PRO A 42 -31.90 40.41 -14.16
CA PRO A 42 -30.66 39.89 -13.57
C PRO A 42 -29.40 40.48 -14.18
N ILE A 43 -28.30 40.36 -13.45
CA ILE A 43 -26.94 40.50 -13.98
C ILE A 43 -26.40 39.10 -14.28
N ILE A 44 -25.73 38.95 -15.42
CA ILE A 44 -25.08 37.69 -15.79
C ILE A 44 -23.58 37.79 -15.48
N ILE A 45 -23.10 36.89 -14.62
CA ILE A 45 -21.68 36.75 -14.29
C ILE A 45 -21.11 35.61 -15.16
N PRO A 46 -20.26 35.92 -16.14
CA PRO A 46 -19.79 34.91 -17.08
C PRO A 46 -18.71 34.00 -16.47
N ASN A 47 -18.75 32.71 -16.82
CA ASN A 47 -17.71 31.73 -16.57
C ASN A 47 -17.21 31.65 -15.11
N ILE A 48 -18.09 31.69 -14.12
CA ILE A 48 -17.70 31.73 -12.70
C ILE A 48 -17.93 30.40 -11.96
N MET A 49 -18.95 29.63 -12.35
CA MET A 49 -19.39 28.48 -11.56
C MET A 49 -18.91 27.14 -12.13
N PRO A 50 -18.04 26.39 -11.44
CA PRO A 50 -17.66 25.05 -11.88
C PRO A 50 -18.82 24.07 -11.70
N LYS A 51 -19.22 23.36 -12.77
CA LYS A 51 -20.31 22.38 -12.67
C LYS A 51 -19.86 21.03 -12.09
N PHE A 52 -18.65 20.63 -12.45
CA PHE A 52 -18.05 19.37 -12.03
C PHE A 52 -16.69 19.63 -11.38
N ILE A 53 -16.52 19.15 -10.14
CA ILE A 53 -15.30 19.32 -9.37
C ILE A 53 -14.73 17.95 -9.01
N LYS A 54 -13.46 17.73 -9.32
CA LYS A 54 -12.69 16.61 -8.80
C LYS A 54 -12.03 17.02 -7.50
N VAL A 55 -12.31 16.30 -6.42
CA VAL A 55 -11.64 16.43 -5.13
C VAL A 55 -10.64 15.28 -5.00
N SER A 56 -9.36 15.61 -5.04
CA SER A 56 -8.25 14.68 -4.87
C SER A 56 -8.14 14.24 -3.40
N SER A 57 -7.60 13.04 -3.18
CA SER A 57 -7.25 12.55 -1.84
C SER A 57 -6.20 13.43 -1.13
N THR A 58 -5.48 14.26 -1.88
CA THR A 58 -4.54 15.26 -1.36
C THR A 58 -5.22 16.54 -0.85
N GLY A 59 -6.55 16.61 -0.85
CA GLY A 59 -7.31 17.80 -0.43
C GLY A 59 -7.38 18.90 -1.49
N THR A 60 -7.00 18.61 -2.74
CA THR A 60 -7.06 19.59 -3.84
C THR A 60 -8.37 19.46 -4.62
N ALA A 61 -8.99 20.59 -4.95
CA ALA A 61 -10.21 20.64 -5.76
C ALA A 61 -9.92 21.24 -7.14
N THR A 62 -10.33 20.56 -8.22
CA THR A 62 -10.08 20.98 -9.61
C THR A 62 -11.35 20.86 -10.46
N ALA A 63 -11.60 21.81 -11.36
CA ALA A 63 -12.79 21.80 -12.21
C ALA A 63 -12.58 20.87 -13.42
N ILE A 64 -13.56 20.02 -13.72
CA ILE A 64 -13.46 19.00 -14.76
C ILE A 64 -14.05 19.52 -16.08
N LYS A 65 -13.17 19.85 -17.03
CA LYS A 65 -13.57 20.34 -18.37
C LYS A 65 -14.16 19.26 -19.28
N GLN A 66 -13.77 18.00 -19.08
CA GLN A 66 -14.15 16.88 -19.93
C GLN A 66 -15.65 16.56 -19.83
N LEU A 67 -16.26 16.81 -18.67
CA LEU A 67 -17.69 16.57 -18.44
C LEU A 67 -18.57 17.72 -18.92
N MET A 68 -17.96 18.84 -19.31
CA MET A 68 -18.63 20.01 -19.86
C MET A 68 -18.67 20.00 -21.40
N GLN A 69 -18.21 18.93 -22.04
CA GLN A 69 -18.11 18.83 -23.49
C GLN A 69 -19.48 18.64 -24.13
N ASN A 70 -19.93 19.63 -24.90
CA ASN A 70 -21.05 19.49 -25.82
C ASN A 70 -20.54 18.89 -27.13
N THR A 71 -21.33 18.01 -27.76
CA THR A 71 -20.98 17.27 -28.99
C THR A 71 -20.69 18.17 -30.19
N ASP A 72 -21.15 19.42 -30.16
CA ASP A 72 -21.15 20.33 -31.32
C ASP A 72 -20.10 21.45 -31.25
N ALA A 73 -19.34 21.56 -30.14
CA ALA A 73 -18.36 22.65 -29.95
C ALA A 73 -16.93 22.19 -30.29
N ASN A 74 -16.21 23.01 -31.06
CA ASN A 74 -14.77 22.88 -31.28
C ASN A 74 -14.06 22.63 -29.94
N ARG A 75 -13.35 21.49 -29.83
CA ARG A 75 -12.79 20.93 -28.58
C ARG A 75 -11.86 21.88 -27.80
N GLU A 76 -11.44 22.99 -28.40
CA GLU A 76 -10.44 23.91 -27.83
C GLU A 76 -11.03 25.02 -26.94
N ASN A 77 -12.33 25.33 -27.02
CA ASN A 77 -12.95 26.46 -26.29
C ASN A 77 -13.89 26.04 -25.14
N ILE A 78 -13.78 24.81 -24.64
CA ILE A 78 -14.68 24.30 -23.60
C ILE A 78 -14.21 24.82 -22.23
N THR A 79 -15.00 25.71 -21.63
CA THR A 79 -14.77 26.18 -20.27
C THR A 79 -15.45 25.23 -19.27
N PRO A 80 -14.79 24.84 -18.16
CA PRO A 80 -15.42 24.03 -17.13
C PRO A 80 -16.44 24.80 -16.27
N PHE A 81 -16.72 26.06 -16.61
CA PHE A 81 -17.45 27.00 -15.78
C PHE A 81 -18.69 27.53 -16.51
N ARG A 82 -19.75 27.73 -15.74
CA ARG A 82 -21.06 28.21 -16.15
C ARG A 82 -21.24 29.67 -15.79
N ASN A 83 -22.18 30.30 -16.48
CA ASN A 83 -22.65 31.63 -16.13
C ASN A 83 -23.66 31.52 -14.97
N ILE A 84 -23.67 32.54 -14.11
CA ILE A 84 -24.66 32.69 -13.04
C ILE A 84 -25.45 33.97 -13.28
N SER A 85 -26.76 33.89 -13.07
CA SER A 85 -27.64 35.06 -12.99
C SER A 85 -27.82 35.49 -11.54
N MET A 86 -27.73 36.79 -11.29
CA MET A 86 -27.77 37.38 -9.96
C MET A 86 -28.83 38.47 -9.87
N TRP A 87 -29.60 38.46 -8.78
CA TRP A 87 -30.59 39.48 -8.43
C TRP A 87 -30.35 40.00 -7.03
N LEU A 88 -30.62 41.29 -6.82
CA LEU A 88 -30.80 41.85 -5.48
C LEU A 88 -32.29 41.81 -5.13
N ARG A 89 -32.64 41.06 -4.09
CA ARG A 89 -34.00 40.98 -3.56
C ARG A 89 -34.15 41.87 -2.35
N TYR A 90 -35.33 42.45 -2.20
CA TYR A 90 -35.69 43.30 -1.08
C TYR A 90 -37.05 42.89 -0.55
N ASP A 91 -37.11 42.59 0.74
CA ASP A 91 -38.37 42.35 1.43
C ASP A 91 -38.82 43.60 2.19
N ASN A 92 -39.99 44.12 1.81
CA ASN A 92 -40.57 45.31 2.43
C ASN A 92 -40.96 45.08 3.90
N LEU A 93 -41.29 43.85 4.29
CA LEU A 93 -41.76 43.54 5.65
C LEU A 93 -40.61 43.50 6.64
N THR A 94 -39.52 42.84 6.26
CA THR A 94 -38.33 42.69 7.10
C THR A 94 -37.30 43.80 6.87
N ASN A 95 -37.45 44.60 5.81
CA ASN A 95 -36.51 45.62 5.36
C ASN A 95 -35.09 45.04 5.13
N VAL A 96 -35.02 43.80 4.63
CA VAL A 96 -33.77 43.08 4.39
C VAL A 96 -33.51 42.95 2.90
N TYR A 97 -32.25 43.15 2.53
CA TYR A 97 -31.73 42.87 1.19
C TYR A 97 -30.92 41.57 1.20
N TRP A 98 -31.06 40.75 0.16
CA TRP A 98 -30.17 39.61 -0.06
C TRP A 98 -29.93 39.36 -1.53
N TRP A 99 -28.80 38.72 -1.82
CA TRP A 99 -28.46 38.29 -3.17
C TRP A 99 -29.08 36.93 -3.45
N GLN A 100 -29.80 36.83 -4.56
CA GLN A 100 -30.30 35.57 -5.09
C GLN A 100 -29.48 35.21 -6.33
N LEU A 101 -28.96 34.00 -6.37
CA LEU A 101 -28.16 33.47 -7.47
C LEU A 101 -28.91 32.30 -8.12
N ARG A 102 -28.87 32.21 -9.45
CA ARG A 102 -29.37 31.05 -10.20
C ARG A 102 -28.43 30.71 -11.34
N GLU A 103 -28.41 29.45 -11.72
CA GLU A 103 -27.64 29.01 -12.89
C GLU A 103 -28.27 29.57 -14.18
N ASP A 104 -27.44 29.96 -15.14
CA ASP A 104 -27.92 30.23 -16.49
C ASP A 104 -28.18 28.89 -17.20
N CYS A 105 -29.46 28.60 -17.46
CA CYS A 105 -29.91 27.36 -18.09
C CYS A 105 -30.27 27.51 -19.57
N ASN A 106 -30.13 28.72 -20.14
CA ASN A 106 -30.57 29.00 -21.50
C ASN A 106 -29.51 28.62 -22.56
N ASP A 107 -28.64 27.65 -22.27
CA ASP A 107 -27.58 27.22 -23.17
C ASP A 107 -27.75 25.78 -23.65
N THR A 108 -27.10 25.47 -24.77
CA THR A 108 -27.16 24.14 -25.40
C THR A 108 -26.55 23.05 -24.51
N THR A 109 -25.56 23.42 -23.69
CA THR A 109 -24.91 22.49 -22.76
C THR A 109 -25.88 22.03 -21.66
N TYR A 110 -26.77 22.91 -21.20
CA TYR A 110 -27.81 22.56 -20.25
C TYR A 110 -28.79 21.57 -20.86
N GLU A 111 -29.36 21.91 -22.02
CA GLU A 111 -30.37 21.09 -22.68
C GLU A 111 -29.84 19.70 -23.09
N ASN A 112 -28.61 19.62 -23.59
CA ASN A 112 -28.04 18.36 -24.08
C ASN A 112 -27.45 17.49 -22.95
N VAL A 113 -26.76 18.10 -21.99
CA VAL A 113 -25.95 17.37 -21.00
C VAL A 113 -26.51 17.51 -19.58
N LEU A 114 -26.69 18.73 -19.10
CA LEU A 114 -26.91 18.96 -17.66
C LEU A 114 -28.34 18.65 -17.20
N LYS A 115 -29.35 18.88 -18.03
CA LYS A 115 -30.77 18.61 -17.72
C LYS A 115 -31.05 17.14 -17.44
N ASN A 116 -30.26 16.26 -18.02
CA ASN A 116 -30.36 14.81 -17.82
C ASN A 116 -29.68 14.32 -16.53
N LEU A 117 -29.00 15.19 -15.79
CA LEU A 117 -28.36 14.84 -14.54
C LEU A 117 -29.35 14.83 -13.37
N PRO A 118 -29.16 13.94 -12.39
CA PRO A 118 -30.04 13.85 -11.24
C PRO A 118 -30.04 15.15 -10.45
N TYR A 119 -31.21 15.63 -10.07
CA TYR A 119 -31.41 16.88 -9.32
C TYR A 119 -31.07 18.16 -10.09
N ALA A 120 -30.86 18.12 -11.41
CA ALA A 120 -30.63 19.31 -12.22
C ALA A 120 -31.87 20.23 -12.25
N ILE A 121 -31.96 21.16 -11.31
CA ILE A 121 -33.04 22.14 -11.16
C ILE A 121 -32.44 23.54 -11.28
N CYS A 122 -32.87 24.30 -12.29
CA CYS A 122 -32.35 25.64 -12.59
C CYS A 122 -32.52 26.70 -11.49
N ASP A 123 -33.50 26.51 -10.59
CA ASP A 123 -33.71 27.44 -9.49
C ASP A 123 -32.61 27.35 -8.40
N ASN A 124 -31.83 26.25 -8.39
CA ASN A 124 -30.78 26.01 -7.42
C ASN A 124 -29.39 25.99 -8.07
N LEU A 125 -28.37 26.41 -7.30
CA LEU A 125 -26.98 26.22 -7.70
C LEU A 125 -26.54 24.80 -7.33
N ILE A 126 -26.21 23.98 -8.34
CA ILE A 126 -25.84 22.58 -8.15
C ILE A 126 -24.44 22.34 -8.70
N ILE A 127 -23.59 21.74 -7.87
CA ILE A 127 -22.22 21.36 -8.19
C ILE A 127 -22.10 19.85 -7.95
N TYR A 128 -21.57 19.13 -8.93
CA TYR A 128 -21.28 17.70 -8.81
C TYR A 128 -19.82 17.49 -8.42
N THR A 129 -19.60 16.74 -7.35
CA THR A 129 -18.25 16.44 -6.85
C THR A 129 -17.87 14.98 -7.09
N PHE A 130 -16.65 14.78 -7.58
CA PHE A 130 -16.03 13.47 -7.77
C PHE A 130 -14.89 13.35 -6.77
N ASN A 131 -15.09 12.55 -5.75
CA ASN A 131 -14.10 12.35 -4.71
C ASN A 131 -13.22 11.16 -5.08
N ASP A 132 -11.91 11.38 -5.15
CA ASP A 132 -10.95 10.28 -5.26
C ASP A 132 -11.02 9.44 -3.98
N LYS A 133 -10.94 8.11 -4.15
CA LYS A 133 -10.86 7.21 -3.00
C LYS A 133 -9.55 7.46 -2.26
N SER A 134 -9.63 7.82 -0.99
CA SER A 134 -8.47 7.82 -0.11
C SER A 134 -8.15 6.37 0.26
N PHE A 135 -6.95 5.92 -0.09
CA PHE A 135 -6.41 4.70 0.50
C PHE A 135 -5.88 5.02 1.90
N PRO A 136 -6.17 4.18 2.91
CA PRO A 136 -5.64 4.40 4.24
C PRO A 136 -4.10 4.38 4.20
N GLU A 137 -3.48 5.35 4.87
CA GLU A 137 -2.03 5.61 4.78
C GLU A 137 -1.18 4.38 5.13
N GLY A 138 -1.67 3.51 6.01
CA GLY A 138 -0.98 2.27 6.41
C GLY A 138 -0.78 1.25 5.28
N LEU A 139 -1.64 1.24 4.25
CA LEU A 139 -1.50 0.31 3.11
C LEU A 139 -0.50 0.82 2.06
N ASN A 140 -0.22 2.12 2.05
CA ASN A 140 0.68 2.75 1.07
C ASN A 140 2.15 2.37 1.33
N ILE A 141 2.50 2.06 2.58
CA ILE A 141 3.82 1.54 2.99
C ILE A 141 4.08 0.18 2.32
N ILE A 142 3.05 -0.65 2.21
CA ILE A 142 3.14 -2.02 1.70
C ILE A 142 3.12 -2.04 0.18
N SER A 143 2.31 -1.20 -0.48
CA SER A 143 2.14 -1.23 -1.94
C SER A 143 3.31 -0.61 -2.72
N GLY A 144 4.19 0.16 -2.06
CA GLY A 144 5.36 0.79 -2.68
C GLY A 144 6.63 -0.05 -2.51
N LYS A 145 7.56 0.44 -1.68
CA LYS A 145 8.86 -0.23 -1.44
C LYS A 145 8.75 -1.48 -0.56
N GLY A 146 7.63 -1.68 0.13
CA GLY A 146 7.41 -2.82 1.01
C GLY A 146 7.47 -4.16 0.29
N ILE A 147 6.85 -4.27 -0.90
CA ILE A 147 6.84 -5.52 -1.67
C ILE A 147 8.25 -5.94 -2.11
N ILE A 148 9.10 -4.97 -2.46
CA ILE A 148 10.49 -5.21 -2.84
C ILE A 148 11.28 -5.73 -1.64
N GLY A 149 11.10 -5.10 -0.46
CA GLY A 149 11.73 -5.55 0.78
C GLY A 149 11.29 -6.96 1.19
N LEU A 150 10.00 -7.26 1.08
CA LEU A 150 9.48 -8.59 1.37
C LEU A 150 10.11 -9.65 0.47
N TYR A 151 10.18 -9.39 -0.84
CA TYR A 151 10.78 -10.30 -1.80
C TYR A 151 12.27 -10.53 -1.52
N THR A 152 13.04 -9.47 -1.27
CA THR A 152 14.47 -9.59 -0.99
C THR A 152 14.73 -10.34 0.31
N THR A 153 13.97 -10.07 1.37
CA THR A 153 14.08 -10.81 2.64
C THR A 153 13.76 -12.29 2.44
N PHE A 154 12.68 -12.62 1.73
CA PHE A 154 12.31 -14.01 1.46
C PHE A 154 13.41 -14.76 0.69
N VAL A 155 13.96 -14.14 -0.37
CA VAL A 155 15.03 -14.73 -1.18
C VAL A 155 16.30 -14.92 -0.35
N ILE A 156 16.68 -13.96 0.50
CA ILE A 156 17.85 -14.08 1.39
C ILE A 156 17.67 -15.23 2.37
N VAL A 157 16.49 -15.35 3.00
CA VAL A 157 16.20 -16.44 3.94
C VAL A 157 16.29 -17.79 3.24
N LEU A 158 15.69 -17.92 2.06
CA LEU A 158 15.73 -19.16 1.28
C LEU A 158 17.16 -19.52 0.86
N HIS A 159 17.94 -18.55 0.39
CA HIS A 159 19.34 -18.74 0.06
C HIS A 159 20.18 -19.18 1.27
N SER A 160 19.98 -18.55 2.43
CA SER A 160 20.66 -18.93 3.68
C SER A 160 20.29 -20.35 4.11
N PHE A 161 19.02 -20.73 3.96
CA PHE A 161 18.55 -22.08 4.26
C PHE A 161 19.23 -23.12 3.37
N ILE A 162 19.21 -22.91 2.04
CA ILE A 162 19.87 -23.80 1.08
C ILE A 162 21.37 -23.90 1.38
N ARG A 163 22.05 -22.77 1.62
CA ARG A 163 23.47 -22.74 2.00
C ARG A 163 23.74 -23.52 3.28
N GLY A 164 22.82 -23.49 4.25
CA GLY A 164 22.91 -24.25 5.50
C GLY A 164 23.03 -25.75 5.30
N PHE A 165 22.30 -26.35 4.35
CA PHE A 165 22.39 -27.80 4.09
C PHE A 165 23.76 -28.24 3.57
N PHE A 166 24.39 -27.40 2.75
CA PHE A 166 25.71 -27.70 2.20
C PHE A 166 26.85 -27.32 3.15
N THR A 167 26.62 -26.34 4.03
CA THR A 167 27.63 -25.85 4.98
C THR A 167 27.65 -26.75 6.20
N GLY A 168 28.44 -27.84 6.14
CA GLY A 168 28.60 -28.76 7.27
C GLY A 168 28.82 -30.21 6.88
N ILE A 169 28.57 -30.57 5.62
CA ILE A 169 28.71 -31.94 5.12
C ILE A 169 30.13 -32.46 5.38
N SER A 170 31.17 -31.64 5.16
CA SER A 170 32.57 -32.03 5.36
C SER A 170 32.91 -32.42 6.80
N PHE A 171 32.25 -31.81 7.80
CA PHE A 171 32.47 -32.17 9.21
C PHE A 171 31.79 -33.49 9.57
N LYS A 172 30.76 -33.89 8.82
CA LYS A 172 30.01 -35.12 9.05
C LYS A 172 30.64 -36.34 8.37
N ILE A 173 31.45 -36.15 7.33
CA ILE A 173 32.14 -37.22 6.57
C ILE A 173 32.81 -38.24 7.50
N MET A 174 33.55 -37.79 8.51
CA MET A 174 34.27 -38.70 9.43
C MET A 174 33.36 -39.63 10.24
N PHE A 175 32.07 -39.30 10.38
CA PHE A 175 31.09 -40.08 11.12
C PHE A 175 30.09 -40.79 10.22
N ASP A 176 29.85 -40.30 9.00
CA ASP A 176 28.94 -40.93 8.04
C ASP A 176 29.64 -42.02 7.21
N ASP A 177 30.90 -41.81 6.82
CA ASP A 177 31.63 -42.68 5.88
C ASP A 177 32.51 -43.73 6.60
N MET A 178 31.93 -44.48 7.55
CA MET A 178 32.63 -45.57 8.25
C MET A 178 32.45 -46.92 7.52
N PRO A 179 33.51 -47.68 7.21
CA PRO A 179 33.42 -48.88 6.37
C PRO A 179 32.74 -50.09 7.03
N ASN A 180 32.97 -50.34 8.32
CA ASN A 180 32.24 -51.34 9.11
C ASN A 180 31.93 -50.77 10.50
N VAL A 181 30.65 -50.70 10.88
CA VAL A 181 30.21 -50.10 12.16
C VAL A 181 29.83 -51.14 13.22
N ASP A 182 29.99 -52.43 12.95
CA ASP A 182 29.47 -53.52 13.79
C ASP A 182 30.09 -53.52 15.19
N ARG A 183 31.39 -53.23 15.29
CA ARG A 183 32.08 -53.13 16.59
C ARG A 183 31.63 -51.93 17.42
N VAL A 184 31.29 -50.81 16.77
CA VAL A 184 30.76 -49.62 17.45
C VAL A 184 29.34 -49.89 17.90
N LEU A 185 28.54 -50.54 17.05
CA LEU A 185 27.19 -50.98 17.38
C LEU A 185 27.20 -51.97 18.56
N GLN A 186 28.10 -52.95 18.56
CA GLN A 186 28.25 -53.91 19.66
C GLN A 186 28.60 -53.20 20.96
N LEU A 187 29.52 -52.24 20.96
CA LEU A 187 29.82 -51.42 22.14
C LEU A 187 28.57 -50.68 22.66
N CYS A 188 27.75 -50.12 21.77
CA CYS A 188 26.49 -49.48 22.15
C CYS A 188 25.47 -50.48 22.74
N LEU A 189 25.43 -51.71 22.21
CA LEU A 189 24.58 -52.79 22.73
C LEU A 189 25.08 -53.30 24.09
N ASP A 190 26.40 -53.43 24.29
CA ASP A 190 26.99 -53.80 25.57
C ASP A 190 26.66 -52.76 26.65
N ILE A 191 26.78 -51.47 26.33
CA ILE A 191 26.35 -50.36 27.22
C ILE A 191 24.87 -50.50 27.56
N TYR A 192 24.02 -50.79 26.57
CA TYR A 192 22.58 -51.00 26.78
C TYR A 192 22.31 -52.17 27.73
N LEU A 193 22.98 -53.31 27.53
CA LEU A 193 22.82 -54.51 28.35
C LEU A 193 23.29 -54.29 29.80
N VAL A 194 24.43 -53.64 29.99
CA VAL A 194 24.99 -53.34 31.32
C VAL A 194 24.12 -52.34 32.09
N ARG A 195 23.49 -51.39 31.37
CA ARG A 195 22.47 -50.51 31.96
C ARG A 195 21.23 -51.30 32.40
N GLU A 196 20.81 -52.29 31.62
CA GLU A 196 19.66 -53.14 31.96
C GLU A 196 19.94 -54.06 33.16
N SER A 197 21.17 -54.55 33.30
CA SER A 197 21.61 -55.35 34.45
C SER A 197 21.86 -54.52 35.72
N GLY A 198 21.96 -53.19 35.61
CA GLY A 198 22.16 -52.27 36.72
C GLY A 198 23.60 -52.19 37.24
N GLU A 199 24.58 -52.62 36.45
CA GLU A 199 26.01 -52.58 36.80
C GLU A 199 26.65 -51.27 36.34
N LEU A 200 26.42 -50.20 37.11
CA LEU A 200 26.74 -48.82 36.73
C LEU A 200 28.24 -48.54 36.57
N ASP A 201 29.10 -49.18 37.36
CA ASP A 201 30.56 -48.99 37.25
C ASP A 201 31.08 -49.46 35.87
N LEU A 202 30.54 -50.58 35.37
CA LEU A 202 30.90 -51.11 34.05
C LEU A 202 30.29 -50.27 32.91
N GLU A 203 29.11 -49.68 33.12
CA GLU A 203 28.50 -48.74 32.17
C GLU A 203 29.39 -47.51 31.97
N GLU A 204 29.91 -46.94 33.05
CA GLU A 204 30.80 -45.78 33.01
C GLU A 204 32.08 -46.07 32.22
N ASP A 205 32.70 -47.23 32.44
CA ASP A 205 33.90 -47.66 31.72
C ASP A 205 33.65 -47.85 30.22
N LEU A 206 32.55 -48.51 29.85
CA LEU A 206 32.17 -48.72 28.44
C LEU A 206 31.80 -47.40 27.74
N PHE A 207 31.13 -46.49 28.45
CA PHE A 207 30.80 -45.16 27.93
C PHE A 207 32.06 -44.30 27.73
N ALA A 208 33.02 -44.35 28.67
CA ALA A 208 34.31 -43.67 28.52
C ALA A 208 35.07 -44.16 27.28
N LYS A 209 35.02 -45.46 26.98
CA LYS A 209 35.58 -46.05 25.76
C LYS A 209 34.90 -45.51 24.50
N LEU A 210 33.58 -45.38 24.50
CA LEU A 210 32.82 -44.79 23.39
C LEU A 210 33.21 -43.32 23.14
N VAL A 211 33.28 -42.51 24.20
CA VAL A 211 33.70 -41.10 24.10
C VAL A 211 35.13 -40.97 23.59
N PHE A 212 36.05 -41.80 24.08
CA PHE A 212 37.44 -41.81 23.62
C PHE A 212 37.52 -42.13 22.12
N LEU A 213 36.75 -43.12 21.65
CA LEU A 213 36.68 -43.50 20.25
C LEU A 213 36.22 -42.33 19.36
N TYR A 214 35.13 -41.65 19.72
CA TYR A 214 34.60 -40.51 18.95
C TYR A 214 35.44 -39.23 19.06
N ARG A 215 36.34 -39.13 20.06
CA ARG A 215 37.27 -38.00 20.19
C ARG A 215 38.52 -38.14 19.30
N SER A 216 38.82 -39.34 18.82
CA SER A 216 40.00 -39.66 18.01
C SER A 216 39.60 -40.26 16.65
N PRO A 217 39.58 -39.48 15.55
CA PRO A 217 39.22 -40.01 14.23
C PRO A 217 40.19 -41.10 13.74
N GLU A 218 41.45 -41.06 14.18
CA GLU A 218 42.44 -42.10 13.88
C GLU A 218 42.06 -43.44 14.50
N THR A 219 41.59 -43.42 15.75
CA THR A 219 41.11 -44.63 16.45
C THR A 219 39.80 -45.12 15.84
N LEU A 220 38.89 -44.20 15.49
CA LEU A 220 37.62 -44.53 14.84
C LEU A 220 37.81 -45.27 13.51
N ILE A 221 38.74 -44.82 12.66
CA ILE A 221 39.07 -45.47 11.38
C ILE A 221 39.64 -46.87 11.60
N LYS A 222 40.57 -47.03 12.56
CA LYS A 222 41.15 -48.35 12.88
C LYS A 222 40.07 -49.32 13.38
N TRP A 223 39.16 -48.82 14.22
CA TRP A 223 38.09 -49.62 14.83
C TRP A 223 37.05 -50.09 13.80
N THR A 224 36.79 -49.26 12.78
CA THR A 224 35.79 -49.51 11.75
C THR A 224 36.35 -50.21 10.50
N ARG A 225 37.63 -50.60 10.50
CA ARG A 225 38.26 -51.33 9.39
C ARG A 225 37.58 -52.69 9.17
N PRO A 226 37.30 -53.08 7.91
CA PRO A 226 36.79 -54.41 7.57
C PRO A 226 37.68 -55.54 8.12
N PRO A 227 37.12 -56.65 8.60
CA PRO A 227 37.88 -57.80 9.14
C PRO A 227 38.95 -58.35 8.19
N GLU A 228 38.72 -58.27 6.88
CA GLU A 228 39.60 -58.80 5.83
C GLU A 228 40.92 -58.02 5.69
N GLU A 229 40.95 -56.76 6.13
CA GLU A 229 42.10 -55.85 6.00
C GLU A 229 42.94 -55.73 7.28
N ILE A 230 42.63 -56.54 8.29
CA ILE A 230 43.27 -56.48 9.60
C ILE A 230 44.42 -57.48 9.62
N PRO A 231 45.68 -57.03 9.81
CA PRO A 231 46.80 -57.94 10.01
C PRO A 231 46.53 -58.90 11.18
N PRO A 232 46.89 -60.19 11.09
CA PRO A 232 46.66 -61.16 12.16
C PRO A 232 47.21 -60.73 13.52
N GLU A 233 48.32 -59.97 13.51
CA GLU A 233 48.97 -59.42 14.71
C GLU A 233 48.15 -58.31 15.39
N GLU A 234 47.36 -57.54 14.64
CA GLU A 234 46.48 -56.47 15.16
C GLU A 234 45.06 -56.99 15.49
N ALA A 235 44.70 -58.17 14.99
CA ALA A 235 43.39 -58.77 15.21
C ALA A 235 43.18 -59.27 16.65
N GLU A 236 44.26 -59.61 17.36
CA GLU A 236 44.20 -60.08 18.75
C GLU A 236 43.85 -58.97 19.75
N ASP A 237 44.26 -57.73 19.46
CA ASP A 237 44.04 -56.55 20.30
C ASP A 237 42.67 -55.87 20.08
N MET A 238 41.93 -56.28 19.05
CA MET A 238 40.58 -55.77 18.79
C MET A 238 39.50 -56.65 19.39
N PRO A 239 38.40 -56.07 19.92
CA PRO A 239 37.31 -56.84 20.47
C PRO A 239 36.73 -57.75 19.38
N ARG A 240 36.67 -59.03 19.70
CA ARG A 240 36.11 -60.04 18.82
C ARG A 240 34.61 -59.80 18.69
N LEU A 241 34.16 -59.72 17.44
CA LEU A 241 32.75 -59.78 17.13
C LEU A 241 32.25 -61.16 17.58
N VAL A 242 31.26 -61.19 18.46
CA VAL A 242 30.57 -62.43 18.78
C VAL A 242 29.69 -62.74 17.56
N GLN A 243 30.02 -63.80 16.82
CA GLN A 243 29.20 -64.31 15.72
C GLN A 243 27.92 -64.96 16.26
#